data_AF-A0A9E0I697-F1
#
_entry.id   AF-A0A9E0I697-F1
#
_cell.length_a   1.000
_cell.length_b   1.000
_cell.length_c   1.000
_cell.angle_alpha   90.00
_cell.angle_beta   90.00
_cell.angle_gamma   90.00
#
_symmetry.space_group_name_H-M   'P 1'
#
loop_
_entity.id
_entity.type
_entity.pdbx_description
1 polymer ?
#
loop_
_entity_poly.entity_id
_entity_poly.type
_entity_poly.pdbx_seq_one_letter_code
_entity_poly.pdbx_strand_id
1 'polypeptide(L)'
;ALLGRDVQEVADLLALAETPRSLDAQMDRSDDDHTLGDSLAGPDAQDPTGITHSHEVERLLDNWIDTLSSREKEVLEGRFGLHDREPETLEVLSDRMGLTRERVRQIQNEALLKLKRNMVRNGIDKQALL
;
A
#
# COMPACT_ATOMS: atom_id res chain seq x y z
N ALA A 1 15.18 44.53 11.47
CA ALA A 1 14.39 43.50 12.17
C ALA A 1 14.44 43.79 13.67
N LEU A 2 13.29 43.96 14.34
CA LEU A 2 13.19 44.46 15.73
C LEU A 2 13.80 43.52 16.80
N LEU A 3 14.04 42.25 16.46
CA LEU A 3 14.52 41.22 17.40
C LEU A 3 15.89 40.63 17.03
N GLY A 4 16.49 41.03 15.91
CA GLY A 4 17.81 40.53 15.47
C GLY A 4 17.90 39.02 15.20
N ARG A 5 16.77 38.31 15.18
CA ARG A 5 16.65 36.87 14.93
C ARG A 5 15.93 36.60 13.61
N ASP A 6 16.14 35.41 13.08
CA ASP A 6 15.46 34.95 11.87
C ASP A 6 13.96 34.75 12.14
N VAL A 7 13.12 35.00 11.13
CA VAL A 7 11.66 34.90 11.27
C VAL A 7 11.24 33.47 11.59
N GLN A 8 11.93 32.47 11.04
CA GLN A 8 11.66 31.06 11.32
C GLN A 8 11.97 30.74 12.78
N GLU A 9 13.09 31.24 13.31
CA GLU A 9 13.49 31.04 14.71
C GLU A 9 12.47 31.65 15.68
N VAL A 10 11.91 32.81 15.34
CA VAL A 10 10.84 33.45 16.13
C VAL A 10 9.53 32.65 16.05
N ALA A 11 9.19 32.11 14.88
CA ALA A 11 7.99 31.27 14.71
C ALA A 11 8.08 29.97 15.50
N ASP A 12 9.25 29.30 15.47
CA ASP A 12 9.48 28.06 16.20
C ASP A 12 9.42 28.28 17.72
N LEU A 13 9.98 29.39 18.22
CA LEU A 13 9.90 29.76 19.63
C LEU A 13 8.46 30.06 20.09
N LEU A 14 7.66 30.70 19.24
CA LEU A 14 6.25 30.96 19.53
C LEU A 14 5.42 29.68 19.55
N ALA A 15 5.69 28.75 18.62
CA ALA A 15 5.04 27.44 18.60
C ALA A 15 5.37 26.62 19.86
N LEU A 16 6.61 26.69 20.35
CA LEU A 16 7.04 25.99 21.56
C LEU A 16 6.46 26.59 22.85
N ALA A 17 6.10 27.87 22.82
CA ALA A 17 5.49 28.57 23.96
C ALA A 17 3.98 28.28 24.10
N GLU A 18 3.37 27.57 23.15
CA GLU A 18 1.96 27.24 23.17
C GLU A 18 1.66 26.14 24.21
N THR A 19 0.76 26.41 25.15
CA THR A 19 0.39 25.45 26.20
C THR A 19 -0.53 24.36 25.66
N PRO A 20 -0.34 23.08 26.05
CA PRO A 20 -1.20 21.99 25.61
C PRO A 20 -2.66 22.23 26.04
N ARG A 21 -3.60 21.94 25.13
CA ARG A 21 -5.05 21.97 25.43
C ARG A 21 -5.53 20.59 25.82
N SER A 22 -6.50 20.54 26.73
CA SER A 22 -7.16 19.29 27.11
C SER A 22 -7.98 18.75 25.94
N LEU A 23 -7.88 17.45 25.68
CA LEU A 23 -8.74 16.76 24.72
C LEU A 23 -10.19 16.65 25.22
N ASP A 24 -10.40 16.69 26.54
CA ASP A 24 -11.71 16.66 27.18
C ASP A 24 -12.41 18.04 27.19
N ALA A 25 -11.77 19.07 26.62
CA ALA A 25 -12.39 20.38 26.53
C ALA A 25 -13.56 20.32 25.52
N GLN A 26 -14.73 20.80 25.94
CA GLN A 26 -15.88 20.97 25.06
C GLN A 26 -15.54 21.95 23.92
N MET A 27 -15.99 21.63 22.71
CA MET A 27 -15.87 22.55 21.58
C MET A 27 -16.90 23.67 21.67
N ASP A 28 -16.43 24.92 21.70
CA ASP A 28 -17.23 26.16 21.81
C ASP A 28 -18.18 26.43 20.61
N ARG A 29 -18.36 25.46 19.69
CA ARG A 29 -19.08 25.63 18.42
C ARG A 29 -20.14 24.57 18.13
N SER A 30 -20.40 23.62 19.04
CA SER A 30 -21.45 22.61 18.89
C SER A 30 -22.47 22.72 20.02
N ASP A 31 -23.76 22.65 19.67
CA ASP A 31 -24.86 22.44 20.64
C ASP A 31 -24.81 21.01 21.25
N ASP A 32 -23.92 20.15 20.72
CA ASP A 32 -23.66 18.80 21.19
C ASP A 32 -22.44 18.75 22.13
N ASP A 33 -22.50 17.83 23.10
CA ASP A 33 -21.53 17.56 24.18
C ASP A 33 -20.18 16.97 23.69
N HIS A 34 -19.76 17.31 22.47
CA HIS A 34 -18.57 16.78 21.84
C HIS A 34 -17.29 17.43 22.37
N THR A 35 -16.32 16.59 22.70
CA THR A 35 -14.99 16.98 23.14
C THR A 35 -14.04 17.14 21.96
N LEU A 36 -12.92 17.84 22.15
CA LEU A 36 -11.86 17.90 21.15
C LEU A 36 -11.35 16.49 20.79
N GLY A 37 -11.34 15.56 21.75
CA GLY A 37 -10.97 14.17 21.54
C GLY A 37 -11.88 13.44 20.54
N ASP A 38 -13.19 13.70 20.57
CA ASP A 38 -14.15 13.05 19.66
C ASP A 38 -13.97 13.47 18.18
N SER A 39 -13.42 14.66 17.96
CA SER A 39 -13.14 15.20 16.62
C SER A 39 -11.84 14.70 16.00
N LEU A 40 -10.93 14.16 16.82
CA LEU A 40 -9.62 13.70 16.38
C LEU A 40 -9.70 12.25 15.94
N ALA A 41 -9.54 12.02 14.65
CA ALA A 41 -9.29 10.68 14.15
C ALA A 41 -8.00 10.13 14.80
N GLY A 42 -8.06 8.90 15.30
CA GLY A 42 -6.88 8.22 15.81
C GLY A 42 -5.79 8.16 14.72
N PRO A 43 -4.51 8.35 15.06
CA PRO A 43 -3.42 8.34 14.08
C PRO A 43 -3.31 6.99 13.34
N ASP A 44 -3.78 5.91 13.96
CA ASP A 44 -3.79 4.54 13.40
C ASP A 44 -5.19 4.13 12.89
N ALA A 45 -6.15 5.05 12.79
CA ALA A 45 -7.46 4.74 12.27
C ALA A 45 -7.35 4.37 10.79
N GLN A 46 -7.43 3.06 10.49
CA GLN A 46 -7.44 2.58 9.12
C GLN A 46 -8.76 2.93 8.46
N ASP A 47 -8.69 3.52 7.26
CA ASP A 47 -9.86 3.82 6.44
C ASP A 47 -10.52 2.49 6.01
N PRO A 48 -11.77 2.21 6.42
CA PRO A 48 -12.48 0.99 6.04
C PRO A 48 -12.61 0.82 4.53
N THR A 49 -12.66 1.93 3.78
CA THR A 49 -12.71 1.90 2.32
C THR A 49 -11.38 1.46 1.73
N GLY A 50 -10.26 1.89 2.31
CA GLY A 50 -8.91 1.45 1.95
C GLY A 50 -8.71 -0.06 2.18
N ILE A 51 -9.13 -0.56 3.34
CA ILE A 51 -9.06 -2.01 3.66
C ILE A 51 -9.87 -2.82 2.64
N THR A 52 -11.10 -2.40 2.36
CA THR A 52 -11.98 -3.09 1.39
C THR A 52 -11.39 -3.07 -0.01
N HIS A 53 -10.79 -1.94 -0.42
CA HIS A 53 -10.13 -1.82 -1.72
C HIS A 53 -8.93 -2.77 -1.84
N SER A 54 -8.06 -2.84 -0.82
CA SER A 54 -6.93 -3.76 -0.81
C SER A 54 -7.37 -5.22 -0.94
N HIS A 55 -8.40 -5.64 -0.19
CA HIS A 55 -8.93 -7.00 -0.31
C HIS A 55 -9.51 -7.32 -1.69
N GLU A 56 -10.17 -6.36 -2.33
CA GLU A 56 -10.68 -6.58 -3.70
C GLU A 56 -9.54 -6.71 -4.71
N VAL A 57 -8.47 -5.91 -4.57
CA VAL A 57 -7.27 -6.02 -5.41
C VAL A 57 -6.60 -7.39 -5.24
N GLU A 58 -6.44 -7.87 -4.00
CA GLU A 58 -5.91 -9.21 -3.72
C GLU A 58 -6.77 -10.30 -4.38
N ARG A 59 -8.09 -10.23 -4.20
CA ARG A 59 -9.03 -11.19 -4.80
C ARG A 59 -8.94 -11.21 -6.33
N LEU A 60 -8.80 -10.05 -6.98
CA LEU A 60 -8.64 -9.97 -8.43
C LEU A 60 -7.31 -10.57 -8.89
N LEU A 61 -6.23 -10.31 -8.15
CA LEU A 61 -4.91 -10.87 -8.42
C LEU A 61 -4.94 -12.40 -8.34
N ASP A 62 -5.54 -12.96 -7.29
CA ASP A 62 -5.67 -14.41 -7.10
C ASP A 62 -6.41 -15.06 -8.27
N ASN A 63 -7.55 -14.46 -8.67
CA ASN A 63 -8.31 -14.94 -9.82
C ASN A 63 -7.50 -14.95 -11.12
N TRP A 64 -6.65 -13.93 -11.33
CA TRP A 64 -5.82 -13.89 -12.53
C TRP A 64 -4.65 -14.87 -12.47
N ILE A 65 -4.02 -15.03 -11.32
CA ILE A 65 -2.94 -16.00 -11.10
C ILE A 65 -3.45 -17.42 -11.29
N ASP A 66 -4.66 -17.72 -10.84
CA ASP A 66 -5.29 -19.03 -11.03
C ASP A 66 -5.61 -19.37 -12.49
N THR A 67 -5.62 -18.38 -13.40
CA THR A 67 -5.73 -18.64 -14.84
C THR A 67 -4.40 -19.07 -15.50
N LEU A 68 -3.28 -18.92 -14.79
CA LEU A 68 -1.96 -19.30 -15.28
C LEU A 68 -1.71 -20.79 -15.11
N SER A 69 -0.76 -21.33 -15.88
CA SER A 69 -0.31 -22.70 -15.65
C SER A 69 0.44 -22.82 -14.31
N SER A 70 0.50 -24.03 -13.73
CA SER A 70 1.20 -24.28 -12.46
C SER A 70 2.65 -23.79 -12.46
N ARG A 71 3.36 -23.91 -13.59
CA ARG A 71 4.72 -23.39 -13.75
C ARG A 71 4.79 -21.87 -13.74
N GLU A 72 3.85 -21.20 -14.40
CA GLU A 72 3.79 -19.74 -14.43
C GLU A 72 3.42 -19.18 -13.06
N LYS A 73 2.45 -19.80 -12.39
CA LYS A 73 2.05 -19.49 -11.01
C LYS A 73 3.24 -19.58 -10.06
N GLU A 74 3.94 -20.72 -10.05
CA GLU A 74 5.13 -20.92 -9.20
C GLU A 74 6.23 -19.88 -9.46
N VAL A 75 6.49 -19.53 -10.72
CA VAL A 75 7.50 -18.50 -11.05
C VAL A 75 7.07 -17.13 -10.54
N LEU A 76 5.80 -16.73 -10.70
CA LEU A 76 5.34 -15.42 -10.25
C LEU A 76 5.27 -15.33 -8.72
N GLU A 77 4.68 -16.34 -8.07
CA GLU A 77 4.55 -16.38 -6.61
C GLU A 77 5.90 -16.33 -5.93
N GLY A 78 6.86 -17.16 -6.38
CA GLY A 78 8.22 -17.12 -5.84
C GLY A 78 8.94 -15.82 -6.18
N ARG A 79 8.82 -15.31 -7.40
CA ARG A 79 9.57 -14.10 -7.81
C ARG A 79 9.13 -12.84 -7.08
N PHE A 80 7.83 -12.71 -6.80
CA PHE A 80 7.22 -11.52 -6.22
C PHE A 80 6.83 -11.68 -4.75
N GLY A 81 6.98 -12.87 -4.17
CA GLY A 81 6.64 -13.11 -2.76
C GLY A 81 5.14 -13.08 -2.49
N LEU A 82 4.35 -13.69 -3.38
CA LEU A 82 2.89 -13.75 -3.22
C LEU A 82 2.50 -14.87 -2.26
N HIS A 83 1.36 -14.73 -1.58
CA HIS A 83 0.87 -15.68 -0.57
C HIS A 83 1.87 -15.91 0.58
N ASP A 84 2.33 -14.81 1.20
CA ASP A 84 3.27 -14.82 2.33
C ASP A 84 4.62 -15.49 2.06
N ARG A 85 5.04 -15.54 0.78
CA ARG A 85 6.36 -16.03 0.38
C ARG A 85 7.38 -14.90 0.41
N GLU A 86 8.63 -15.24 0.71
CA GLU A 86 9.73 -14.29 0.46
C GLU A 86 10.02 -14.18 -1.05
N PRO A 87 10.29 -12.98 -1.59
CA PRO A 87 10.68 -12.82 -2.98
C PRO A 87 12.02 -13.50 -3.31
N GLU A 88 12.02 -14.35 -4.32
CA GLU A 88 13.17 -15.16 -4.73
C GLU A 88 13.82 -14.64 -6.00
N THR A 89 15.11 -14.93 -6.18
CA THR A 89 15.82 -14.59 -7.41
C THR A 89 15.51 -15.60 -8.52
N LEU A 90 15.75 -15.21 -9.78
CA LEU A 90 15.61 -16.13 -10.91
C LEU A 90 16.57 -17.33 -10.82
N GLU A 91 17.68 -17.19 -10.10
CA GLU A 91 18.67 -18.24 -9.88
C GLU A 91 18.14 -19.30 -8.91
N VAL A 92 17.59 -18.87 -7.77
CA VAL A 92 16.94 -19.76 -6.80
C VAL A 92 15.77 -20.50 -7.46
N LEU A 93 14.96 -19.79 -8.24
CA LEU A 93 13.85 -20.38 -8.99
C LEU A 93 14.34 -21.37 -10.07
N SER A 94 15.44 -21.05 -10.75
CA SER A 94 15.98 -21.94 -11.79
C SER A 94 16.47 -23.26 -11.21
N ASP A 95 17.14 -23.21 -10.06
CA ASP A 95 17.63 -24.38 -9.36
C ASP A 95 16.48 -25.25 -8.85
N ARG A 96 15.48 -24.65 -8.19
CA ARG A 96 14.31 -25.38 -7.68
C ARG A 96 13.49 -26.05 -8.79
N MET A 97 13.33 -25.38 -9.93
CA MET A 97 12.52 -25.88 -11.04
C MET A 97 13.29 -26.79 -12.00
N GLY A 98 14.61 -26.94 -11.83
CA GLY A 98 15.46 -27.70 -12.76
C GLY A 98 15.48 -27.08 -14.17
N LEU A 99 15.40 -25.75 -14.26
CA LEU A 99 15.38 -25.01 -15.51
C LEU A 99 16.61 -24.12 -15.62
N THR A 100 16.91 -23.61 -16.81
CA THR A 100 17.90 -22.54 -16.93
C THR A 100 17.30 -21.22 -16.45
N ARG A 101 18.14 -20.34 -15.91
CA ARG A 101 17.74 -18.97 -15.52
C ARG A 101 17.01 -18.23 -16.64
N GLU A 102 17.46 -18.38 -17.89
CA GLU A 102 16.80 -17.76 -19.04
C GLU A 102 15.42 -18.37 -19.31
N ARG A 103 15.24 -19.68 -19.10
CA ARG A 103 13.93 -20.31 -19.25
C ARG A 103 12.95 -19.81 -18.18
N VAL A 104 13.39 -19.63 -16.94
CA VAL A 104 12.56 -19.02 -15.88
C VAL A 104 12.18 -17.58 -16.25
N ARG A 105 13.13 -16.79 -16.78
CA ARG A 105 12.87 -15.42 -17.27
C ARG A 105 11.82 -15.40 -18.38
N GLN A 106 11.87 -16.35 -19.32
CA GLN A 106 10.87 -16.47 -20.38
C GLN A 106 9.49 -16.78 -19.81
N ILE A 107 9.38 -17.76 -18.90
CA ILE A 107 8.12 -18.12 -18.25
C ILE A 107 7.55 -16.91 -17.49
N GLN A 108 8.40 -16.17 -16.76
CA GLN A 108 7.99 -14.94 -16.07
C GLN A 108 7.36 -13.93 -17.05
N ASN A 109 8.02 -13.65 -18.18
CA ASN A 109 7.54 -12.68 -19.15
C ASN A 109 6.24 -13.14 -19.84
N GLU A 110 6.13 -14.43 -20.16
CA GLU A 110 4.91 -15.02 -20.73
C GLU A 110 3.73 -14.89 -19.76
N ALA A 111 3.95 -15.19 -18.48
CA ALA A 111 2.96 -15.07 -17.42
C ALA A 111 2.50 -13.61 -17.22
N LEU A 112 3.44 -12.67 -17.14
CA LEU A 112 3.13 -11.23 -17.02
C LEU A 112 2.33 -10.72 -18.22
N LEU A 113 2.65 -11.18 -19.43
CA LEU A 113 1.92 -10.81 -20.64
C LEU A 113 0.48 -11.35 -20.62
N LYS A 114 0.28 -12.58 -20.11
CA LYS A 114 -1.05 -13.16 -19.91
C LYS A 114 -1.87 -12.39 -18.88
N LEU A 115 -1.27 -12.04 -17.74
CA LEU A 115 -1.93 -11.23 -16.70
C LEU A 115 -2.38 -9.88 -17.27
N LYS A 116 -1.49 -9.18 -17.99
CA LYS A 116 -1.83 -7.90 -18.64
C LYS A 116 -3.02 -8.03 -19.60
N ARG A 117 -3.09 -9.10 -20.39
CA ARG A 117 -4.25 -9.34 -21.28
C ARG A 117 -5.53 -9.62 -20.50
N ASN A 118 -5.44 -10.36 -19.40
CA ASN A 118 -6.58 -10.65 -18.53
C ASN A 118 -7.13 -9.37 -17.88
N MET A 119 -6.24 -8.48 -17.40
CA MET A 119 -6.64 -7.17 -16.88
C MET A 119 -7.45 -6.36 -17.90
N VAL A 120 -6.90 -6.20 -19.10
CA VAL A 120 -7.56 -5.46 -20.19
C VAL A 120 -8.90 -6.10 -20.57
N ARG A 121 -8.98 -7.43 -20.62
CA ARG A 121 -10.23 -8.15 -20.94
C ARG A 121 -11.31 -7.96 -19.87
N ASN A 122 -10.92 -7.83 -18.60
CA ASN A 122 -11.85 -7.57 -17.49
C ASN A 122 -12.15 -6.08 -17.29
N GLY A 123 -11.67 -5.21 -18.19
CA GLY A 123 -11.92 -3.75 -18.11
C GLY A 123 -11.19 -3.06 -16.97
N ILE A 124 -10.18 -3.70 -16.37
CA ILE A 124 -9.43 -3.15 -15.24
C ILE A 124 -8.18 -2.47 -15.79
N ASP A 125 -8.15 -1.14 -15.68
CA ASP A 125 -6.98 -0.34 -16.02
C ASP A 125 -6.03 -0.23 -14.82
N LYS A 126 -4.76 0.06 -15.08
CA LYS A 126 -3.73 0.23 -14.05
C LYS A 126 -4.08 1.33 -13.03
N GLN A 127 -4.82 2.35 -13.46
CA GLN A 127 -5.31 3.42 -12.57
C GLN A 127 -6.39 2.94 -11.59
N ALA A 128 -7.09 1.84 -11.88
CA ALA A 128 -8.11 1.31 -10.99
C ALA A 128 -7.53 0.46 -9.84
N LEU A 129 -6.21 0.23 -9.84
CA LEU A 129 -5.47 -0.54 -8.84
C LEU A 129 -4.56 0.33 -7.95
N LEU A 130 -4.59 1.66 -8.15
CA LEU A 130 -3.76 2.66 -7.45
C LEU A 130 -4.66 3.65 -6.73
#